data_AF-A0A8T3NUW4-F1
#
_entry.id   AF-A0A8T3NUW4-F1
#
_cell.length_a   1.000
_cell.length_b   1.000
_cell.length_c   1.000
_cell.angle_alpha   90.00
_cell.angle_beta   90.00
_cell.angle_gamma   90.00
#
_symmetry.space_group_name_H-M   'P 1'
#
loop_
_entity.id
_entity.type
_entity.pdbx_description
1 polymer ?
#
loop_
_entity_poly.entity_id
_entity_poly.type
_entity_poly.pdbx_seq_one_letter_code
_entity_poly.pdbx_strand_id
1 'polypeptide(L)'
;SSPTGWLRPGWRAGIPWLFGLVCLTAIPLVIYVVSYLPWVGLGNRLTEDWPPGNTGQTLFALTSSMYDYHDDLRATHAASSPWWAWPLDLKPVWFYQDGFADSTTGVIYDSGNLAIFWMAIPAVAFAAWQAWKRRSLALTVVVLGVLSLWLPWARIDRAPFQYHVFTSLPFAILAVAYFVAELWHGPSSRTFLLARLAGAIAILGPPLLWLLRAPVCGLAGVDQVHPDGVACGALNRPLTIAQSSLAAIAVVIAGGLALAWLVHHGRTGRDRGGWNVPIGAHRLGGLARAMPAPLMIIGVLAATAIAAAASQVLVSSSPAFTLQVVAEILAALAILLLAWPAYLAIRARDPRRWAAGFVIAAVVVFIVWYPNLTGLPLPNSLASVYQGLLPTWNYDFQFAVNQDPAGNGSLVDGGTVVIGVAAAILSLAAMTFARMWRGTPEREPPVPALSEPG
;
A
#
# COMPACT_ATOMS: atom_id res chain seq x y z
N SER A 1 26.55 27.47 2.18
CA SER A 1 26.74 26.31 3.07
C SER A 1 26.12 26.61 4.42
N SER A 2 25.32 25.70 4.98
CA SER A 2 24.96 25.77 6.40
C SER A 2 26.26 25.71 7.22
N PRO A 3 26.43 26.55 8.27
CA PRO A 3 27.62 26.48 9.10
C PRO A 3 27.80 25.06 9.64
N THR A 4 29.02 24.53 9.57
CA THR A 4 29.38 23.14 9.91
C THR A 4 29.08 22.73 11.37
N GLY A 5 28.64 23.66 12.20
CA GLY A 5 28.18 23.41 13.57
C GLY A 5 26.69 23.66 13.83
N TRP A 6 25.87 24.12 12.87
CA TRP A 6 24.47 24.52 13.11
C TRP A 6 23.61 23.42 13.76
N LEU A 7 23.90 22.15 13.50
CA LEU A 7 23.18 21.00 14.08
C LEU A 7 23.71 20.56 15.45
N ARG A 8 24.86 21.10 15.92
CA ARG A 8 25.44 20.74 17.21
C ARG A 8 24.77 21.54 18.34
N PRO A 9 24.30 20.90 19.43
CA PRO A 9 23.63 21.59 20.54
C PRO A 9 24.42 22.77 21.13
N GLY A 10 25.75 22.68 21.18
CA GLY A 10 26.62 23.74 21.74
C GLY A 10 27.03 24.85 20.77
N TRP A 11 26.64 24.80 19.49
CA TRP A 11 27.08 25.79 18.51
C TRP A 11 26.36 27.13 18.72
N ARG A 12 27.14 28.22 18.76
CA ARG A 12 26.66 29.57 19.14
C ARG A 12 25.77 29.55 20.39
N ALA A 13 26.21 28.87 21.44
CA ALA A 13 25.48 28.75 22.71
C ALA A 13 24.06 28.14 22.56
N GLY A 14 23.80 27.37 21.50
CA GLY A 14 22.51 26.69 21.30
C GLY A 14 21.45 27.51 20.55
N ILE A 15 21.78 28.68 20.01
CA ILE A 15 20.85 29.53 19.26
C ILE A 15 20.09 28.78 18.15
N PRO A 16 20.69 27.91 17.30
CA PRO A 16 19.95 27.14 16.31
C PRO A 16 18.86 26.24 16.89
N TRP A 17 19.13 25.66 18.06
CA TRP A 17 18.20 24.77 18.74
C TRP A 17 17.07 25.54 19.38
N LEU A 18 17.36 26.71 19.98
CA LEU A 18 16.33 27.64 20.44
C LEU A 18 15.46 28.13 19.29
N PHE A 19 16.07 28.49 18.16
CA PHE A 19 15.34 28.86 16.95
C PHE A 19 14.45 27.71 16.45
N GLY A 20 14.99 26.49 16.37
CA GLY A 20 14.23 25.30 16.03
C GLY A 20 13.07 25.06 17.00
N LEU A 21 13.29 25.22 18.30
CA LEU A 21 12.26 25.07 19.32
C LEU A 21 11.14 26.11 19.15
N VAL A 22 11.48 27.38 18.92
CA VAL A 22 10.51 28.45 18.66
C VAL A 22 9.71 28.16 17.39
N CYS A 23 10.37 27.72 16.33
CA CYS A 23 9.69 27.35 15.08
C CYS A 23 8.78 26.13 15.24
N LEU A 24 9.11 25.19 16.12
CA LEU A 24 8.33 23.97 16.34
C LEU A 24 7.27 24.10 17.44
N THR A 25 7.32 25.15 18.28
CA THR A 25 6.37 25.36 19.39
C THR A 25 5.62 26.67 19.27
N ALA A 26 6.32 27.81 19.38
CA ALA A 26 5.69 29.13 19.42
C ALA A 26 4.95 29.48 18.13
N ILE A 27 5.53 29.22 16.95
CA ILE A 27 4.87 29.51 15.67
C ILE A 27 3.58 28.69 15.50
N PRO A 28 3.57 27.34 15.64
CA PRO A 28 2.34 26.56 15.59
C PRO A 28 1.31 26.97 16.64
N LEU A 29 1.74 27.30 17.86
CA LEU A 29 0.84 27.73 18.93
C LEU A 29 0.14 29.05 18.59
N VAL A 30 0.88 30.03 18.06
CA VAL A 30 0.30 31.29 17.60
C VAL A 30 -0.68 31.05 16.45
N ILE A 31 -0.29 30.24 15.46
CA ILE A 31 -1.19 29.89 14.34
C ILE A 31 -2.45 29.20 14.85
N TYR A 32 -2.33 28.27 15.80
CA TYR A 32 -3.45 27.58 16.43
C TYR A 32 -4.39 28.59 17.10
N VAL A 33 -3.91 29.45 17.99
CA VAL A 33 -4.75 30.47 18.66
C VAL A 33 -5.40 31.42 17.65
N VAL A 34 -4.65 31.87 16.64
CA VAL A 34 -5.18 32.74 15.57
C VAL A 34 -6.25 32.04 14.74
N SER A 35 -6.16 30.72 14.54
CA SER A 35 -7.17 29.97 13.78
C SER A 35 -8.55 29.94 14.44
N TYR A 36 -8.64 30.23 15.75
CA TYR A 36 -9.91 30.36 16.48
C TYR A 36 -10.53 31.76 16.43
N LEU A 37 -9.92 32.76 15.78
CA LEU A 37 -10.50 34.10 15.66
C LEU A 37 -11.90 34.12 15.01
N PRO A 38 -12.21 33.32 13.96
CA PRO A 38 -13.57 33.23 13.44
C PRO A 38 -14.58 32.69 14.47
N TRP A 39 -14.18 31.71 15.29
CA TRP A 39 -15.00 31.16 16.38
C TRP A 39 -15.22 32.18 17.50
N VAL A 40 -14.22 33.01 17.81
CA VAL A 40 -14.35 34.19 18.70
C VAL A 40 -15.34 35.20 18.11
N GLY A 41 -15.32 35.40 16.79
CA GLY A 41 -16.29 36.25 16.07
C GLY A 41 -17.76 35.82 16.23
N LEU A 42 -18.02 34.58 16.65
CA LEU A 42 -19.37 34.09 16.98
C LEU A 42 -19.79 34.43 18.43
N GLY A 43 -19.03 35.26 19.15
CA GLY A 43 -19.33 35.67 20.53
C GLY A 43 -18.58 34.88 21.61
N ASN A 44 -17.60 34.05 21.24
CA ASN A 44 -16.77 33.28 22.18
C ASN A 44 -15.50 34.04 22.60
N ARG A 45 -14.77 33.53 23.60
CA ARG A 45 -13.63 34.25 24.21
C ARG A 45 -12.32 33.47 24.09
N LEU A 46 -11.19 34.15 23.98
CA LEU A 46 -9.87 33.49 24.07
C LEU A 46 -9.49 33.22 25.53
N THR A 47 -9.70 34.21 26.39
CA THR A 47 -9.45 34.16 27.84
C THR A 47 -10.72 34.55 28.60
N GLU A 48 -10.71 34.49 29.92
CA GLU A 48 -11.89 34.86 30.72
C GLU A 48 -12.43 36.26 30.38
N ASP A 49 -11.53 37.22 30.13
CA ASP A 49 -11.89 38.64 29.99
C ASP A 49 -11.74 39.18 28.56
N TRP A 50 -11.32 38.38 27.58
CA TRP A 50 -11.02 38.87 26.22
C TRP A 50 -11.64 38.01 25.09
N PRO A 51 -12.25 38.64 24.06
CA PRO A 51 -12.44 40.09 23.91
C PRO A 51 -13.62 40.59 24.77
N PRO A 52 -13.60 41.86 25.23
CA PRO A 52 -14.73 42.44 25.95
C PRO A 52 -16.02 42.40 25.13
N GLY A 53 -17.15 42.13 25.79
CA GLY A 53 -18.46 42.08 25.16
C GLY A 53 -18.88 40.68 24.67
N ASN A 54 -17.94 39.73 24.57
CA ASN A 54 -18.26 38.34 24.28
C ASN A 54 -18.63 37.59 25.57
N THR A 55 -19.66 36.75 25.52
CA THR A 55 -20.18 36.00 26.68
C THR A 55 -20.12 34.48 26.50
N GLY A 56 -19.64 34.00 25.35
CA GLY A 56 -19.52 32.58 25.04
C GLY A 56 -18.41 31.87 25.81
N GLN A 57 -18.10 30.64 25.37
CA GLN A 57 -17.10 29.79 26.00
C GLN A 57 -15.68 30.35 25.81
N THR A 58 -14.77 30.09 26.74
CA THR A 58 -13.34 30.42 26.57
C THR A 58 -12.64 29.34 25.74
N LEU A 59 -11.54 29.69 25.06
CA LEU A 59 -10.74 28.71 24.30
C LEU A 59 -10.23 27.57 25.19
N PHE A 60 -9.90 27.87 26.45
CA PHE A 60 -9.53 26.85 27.43
C PHE A 60 -10.70 25.90 27.72
N ALA A 61 -11.88 26.44 28.04
CA ALA A 61 -13.06 25.61 28.29
C ALA A 61 -13.48 24.79 27.07
N LEU A 62 -13.34 25.34 25.85
CA LEU A 62 -13.55 24.59 24.61
C LEU A 62 -12.56 23.44 24.50
N THR A 63 -11.27 23.71 24.72
CA THR A 63 -10.21 22.69 24.66
C THR A 63 -10.42 21.60 25.71
N SER A 64 -10.82 21.97 26.93
CA SER A 64 -11.21 21.01 27.97
C SER A 64 -12.40 20.16 27.52
N SER A 65 -13.45 20.77 26.95
CA SER A 65 -14.60 20.01 26.46
C SER A 65 -14.26 19.05 25.32
N MET A 66 -13.32 19.42 24.43
CA MET A 66 -12.80 18.53 23.39
C MET A 66 -11.99 17.37 23.99
N TYR A 67 -11.17 17.65 25.00
CA TYR A 67 -10.44 16.62 25.74
C TYR A 67 -11.40 15.67 26.43
N ASP A 68 -12.34 16.18 27.23
CA ASP A 68 -13.33 15.38 27.97
C ASP A 68 -14.17 14.52 27.01
N TYR A 69 -14.64 15.10 25.90
CA TYR A 69 -15.32 14.33 24.86
C TYR A 69 -14.48 13.16 24.34
N HIS A 70 -13.20 13.40 24.05
CA HIS A 70 -12.31 12.35 23.54
C HIS A 70 -11.89 11.33 24.59
N ASP A 71 -11.79 11.74 25.86
CA ASP A 71 -11.45 10.89 26.99
C ASP A 71 -12.64 10.05 27.45
N ASP A 72 -13.87 10.54 27.33
CA ASP A 72 -15.10 9.84 27.76
C ASP A 72 -15.82 9.09 26.63
N LEU A 73 -15.38 9.23 25.36
CA LEU A 73 -16.00 8.51 24.25
C LEU A 73 -15.80 7.00 24.40
N ARG A 74 -16.86 6.28 24.78
CA ARG A 74 -16.90 4.81 24.94
C ARG A 74 -17.91 4.15 24.00
N ALA A 75 -17.99 4.61 22.77
CA ALA A 75 -18.78 3.96 21.72
C ALA A 75 -17.96 2.87 21.03
N THR A 76 -18.50 1.65 20.95
CA THR A 76 -17.96 0.59 20.10
C THR A 76 -18.43 0.78 18.66
N HIS A 77 -17.67 0.23 17.71
CA HIS A 77 -18.02 0.36 16.29
C HIS A 77 -17.55 -0.85 15.49
N ALA A 78 -18.38 -1.33 14.56
CA ALA A 78 -18.11 -2.52 13.76
C ALA A 78 -16.80 -2.45 12.96
N ALA A 79 -16.53 -1.30 12.34
CA ALA A 79 -15.28 -1.05 11.61
C ALA A 79 -14.06 -0.72 12.49
N SER A 80 -14.18 -0.72 13.82
CA SER A 80 -13.02 -0.48 14.67
C SER A 80 -12.05 -1.66 14.62
N SER A 81 -10.76 -1.39 14.73
CA SER A 81 -9.71 -2.41 14.68
C SER A 81 -8.54 -2.05 15.59
N PRO A 82 -7.85 -3.04 16.16
CA PRO A 82 -6.72 -2.74 17.05
C PRO A 82 -5.56 -2.11 16.27
N TRP A 83 -4.84 -1.19 16.92
CA TRP A 83 -3.74 -0.41 16.33
C TRP A 83 -2.67 -1.24 15.60
N TRP A 84 -2.41 -2.46 16.07
CA TRP A 84 -1.41 -3.34 15.50
C TRP A 84 -1.87 -4.05 14.23
N ALA A 85 -3.18 -4.08 13.94
CA ALA A 85 -3.74 -4.68 12.72
C ALA A 85 -3.48 -3.81 11.48
N TRP A 86 -3.28 -2.50 11.65
CA TRP A 86 -3.22 -1.54 10.56
C TRP A 86 -1.99 -1.68 9.65
N PRO A 87 -0.75 -1.88 10.14
CA PRO A 87 0.40 -2.10 9.26
C PRO A 87 0.29 -3.39 8.41
N LEU A 88 -0.52 -4.34 8.87
CA LEU A 88 -0.81 -5.59 8.18
C LEU A 88 -2.04 -5.48 7.26
N ASP A 89 -2.74 -4.34 7.28
CA ASP A 89 -3.96 -4.08 6.50
C ASP A 89 -5.04 -5.15 6.78
N LEU A 90 -5.16 -5.62 8.03
CA LEU A 90 -6.05 -6.76 8.32
C LEU A 90 -7.52 -6.38 8.33
N LYS A 91 -7.90 -5.18 8.78
CA LYS A 91 -9.31 -4.80 8.93
C LYS A 91 -9.52 -3.38 8.39
N PRO A 92 -9.56 -3.24 7.05
CA PRO A 92 -9.81 -1.96 6.39
C PRO A 92 -11.27 -1.55 6.56
N VAL A 93 -11.50 -0.28 6.80
CA VAL A 93 -12.78 0.41 7.00
C VAL A 93 -13.54 0.57 5.70
N TRP A 94 -14.82 0.22 5.71
CA TRP A 94 -15.73 0.39 4.57
C TRP A 94 -16.34 1.79 4.62
N PHE A 95 -16.03 2.63 3.63
CA PHE A 95 -16.57 3.99 3.53
C PHE A 95 -17.87 4.03 2.73
N TYR A 96 -18.02 3.17 1.72
CA TYR A 96 -19.18 3.15 0.85
C TYR A 96 -19.43 1.75 0.31
N GLN A 97 -20.70 1.38 0.21
CA GLN A 97 -21.16 0.24 -0.56
C GLN A 97 -22.57 0.54 -1.07
N ASP A 98 -22.83 0.27 -2.34
CA ASP A 98 -24.19 0.34 -2.87
C ASP A 98 -24.40 -0.60 -4.05
N GLY A 99 -25.63 -1.07 -4.18
CA GLY A 99 -26.06 -1.94 -5.28
C GLY A 99 -26.65 -1.13 -6.42
N PHE A 100 -26.26 -1.45 -7.64
CA PHE A 100 -26.74 -0.80 -8.85
C PHE A 100 -27.45 -1.82 -9.77
N ALA A 101 -27.98 -1.32 -10.90
CA ALA A 101 -28.57 -2.16 -11.93
C ALA A 101 -27.56 -3.21 -12.47
N ASP A 102 -28.08 -4.22 -13.17
CA ASP A 102 -27.30 -5.26 -13.85
C ASP A 102 -26.41 -6.10 -12.92
N SER A 103 -26.81 -6.28 -11.65
CA SER A 103 -26.03 -7.02 -10.65
C SER A 103 -24.62 -6.47 -10.45
N THR A 104 -24.53 -5.14 -10.40
CA THR A 104 -23.28 -4.44 -10.10
C THR A 104 -23.33 -3.82 -8.70
N THR A 105 -22.17 -3.68 -8.07
CA THR A 105 -21.98 -3.06 -6.76
C THR A 105 -20.77 -2.15 -6.84
N GLY A 106 -20.90 -0.95 -6.27
CA GLY A 106 -19.76 -0.05 -6.04
C GLY A 106 -19.35 -0.13 -4.58
N VAL A 107 -18.04 -0.15 -4.32
CA VAL A 107 -17.47 -0.22 -2.97
C VAL A 107 -16.33 0.79 -2.84
N ILE A 108 -16.16 1.38 -1.66
CA ILE A 108 -14.98 2.15 -1.26
C ILE A 108 -14.58 1.70 0.14
N TYR A 109 -13.34 1.30 0.31
CA TYR A 109 -12.75 0.89 1.58
C TYR A 109 -11.33 1.43 1.70
N ASP A 110 -10.88 1.62 2.93
CA ASP A 110 -9.60 2.26 3.28
C ASP A 110 -8.41 1.28 3.26
N SER A 111 -8.44 0.27 2.38
CA SER A 111 -7.32 -0.68 2.28
C SER A 111 -6.05 -0.02 1.73
N GLY A 112 -4.93 -0.50 2.22
CA GLY A 112 -3.63 -0.16 1.68
C GLY A 112 -3.33 -0.83 0.34
N ASN A 113 -2.26 -0.35 -0.30
CA ASN A 113 -1.57 -1.18 -1.28
C ASN A 113 -0.80 -2.26 -0.53
N LEU A 114 -1.32 -3.49 -0.49
CA LEU A 114 -0.76 -4.60 0.28
C LEU A 114 0.73 -4.88 -0.02
N ALA A 115 1.17 -4.68 -1.28
CA ALA A 115 2.58 -4.83 -1.61
C ALA A 115 3.44 -3.79 -0.88
N ILE A 116 2.98 -2.54 -0.80
CA ILE A 116 3.67 -1.46 -0.09
C ILE A 116 3.54 -1.66 1.43
N PHE A 117 2.35 -1.94 1.95
CA PHE A 117 2.11 -2.12 3.39
C PHE A 117 3.00 -3.22 3.97
N TRP A 118 3.00 -4.38 3.34
CA TRP A 118 3.77 -5.52 3.84
C TRP A 118 5.26 -5.39 3.60
N MET A 119 5.70 -4.66 2.57
CA MET A 119 7.11 -4.30 2.40
C MET A 119 7.56 -3.21 3.36
N ALA A 120 6.65 -2.34 3.81
CA ALA A 120 6.96 -1.30 4.78
C ALA A 120 7.39 -1.87 6.14
N ILE A 121 6.84 -3.02 6.56
CA ILE A 121 7.21 -3.67 7.82
C ILE A 121 8.73 -3.97 7.90
N PRO A 122 9.32 -4.80 7.00
CA PRO A 122 10.75 -5.05 7.01
C PRO A 122 11.56 -3.80 6.63
N ALA A 123 11.03 -2.88 5.83
CA ALA A 123 11.73 -1.65 5.46
C ALA A 123 11.89 -0.68 6.64
N VAL A 124 10.86 -0.52 7.49
CA VAL A 124 10.92 0.29 8.71
C VAL A 124 11.88 -0.34 9.72
N ALA A 125 11.82 -1.66 9.91
CA ALA A 125 12.77 -2.38 10.77
C ALA A 125 14.22 -2.23 10.27
N PHE A 126 14.43 -2.33 8.95
CA PHE A 126 15.73 -2.08 8.33
C PHE A 126 16.18 -0.63 8.49
N ALA A 127 15.28 0.35 8.30
CA ALA A 127 15.58 1.76 8.49
C ALA A 127 15.98 2.06 9.94
N ALA A 128 15.31 1.45 10.93
CA ALA A 128 15.67 1.55 12.34
C ALA A 128 17.07 0.99 12.62
N TRP A 129 17.37 -0.21 12.10
CA TRP A 129 18.69 -0.80 12.20
C TRP A 129 19.77 0.09 11.58
N GLN A 130 19.51 0.65 10.40
CA GLN A 130 20.45 1.50 9.69
C GLN A 130 20.59 2.88 10.35
N ALA A 131 19.53 3.42 10.95
CA ALA A 131 19.59 4.64 11.76
C ALA A 131 20.59 4.47 12.90
N TRP A 132 20.51 3.35 13.62
CA TRP A 132 21.44 3.01 14.70
C TRP A 132 22.86 2.74 14.18
N LYS A 133 23.00 1.81 13.23
CA LYS A 133 24.32 1.37 12.72
C LYS A 133 25.10 2.49 12.03
N ARG A 134 24.42 3.32 11.23
CA ARG A 134 25.03 4.43 10.48
C ARG A 134 25.01 5.75 11.25
N ARG A 135 24.42 5.79 12.45
CA ARG A 135 24.18 7.02 13.23
C ARG A 135 23.53 8.12 12.38
N SER A 136 22.54 7.73 11.57
CA SER A 136 21.91 8.63 10.60
C SER A 136 20.70 9.33 11.21
N LEU A 137 20.84 10.64 11.47
CA LEU A 137 19.74 11.48 11.95
C LEU A 137 18.54 11.48 11.00
N ALA A 138 18.78 11.46 9.68
CA ALA A 138 17.70 11.43 8.69
C ALA A 138 16.84 10.16 8.83
N LEU A 139 17.48 8.98 8.96
CA LEU A 139 16.75 7.73 9.17
C LEU A 139 16.11 7.68 10.57
N THR A 140 16.74 8.27 11.58
CA THR A 140 16.12 8.43 12.90
C THR A 140 14.82 9.23 12.81
N VAL A 141 14.80 10.36 12.09
CA VAL A 141 13.57 11.14 11.88
C VAL A 141 12.49 10.33 11.16
N VAL A 142 12.86 9.56 10.13
CA VAL A 142 11.91 8.69 9.42
C VAL A 142 11.29 7.66 10.36
N VAL A 143 12.11 6.96 11.14
CA VAL A 143 11.65 5.92 12.07
C VAL A 143 10.81 6.52 13.20
N LEU A 144 11.26 7.63 13.79
CA LEU A 144 10.49 8.33 14.82
C LEU A 144 9.18 8.89 14.27
N GLY A 145 9.13 9.33 13.02
CA GLY A 145 7.90 9.75 12.35
C GLY A 145 6.89 8.62 12.26
N VAL A 146 7.32 7.39 11.90
CA VAL A 146 6.43 6.21 11.93
C VAL A 146 5.97 5.92 13.36
N LEU A 147 6.91 5.79 14.31
CA LEU A 147 6.60 5.32 15.66
C LEU A 147 5.77 6.33 16.46
N SER A 148 6.05 7.62 16.36
CA SER A 148 5.32 8.67 17.10
C SER A 148 3.89 8.88 16.59
N LEU A 149 3.61 8.58 15.31
CA LEU A 149 2.28 8.71 14.73
C LEU A 149 1.45 7.41 14.83
N TRP A 150 2.10 6.27 15.11
CA TRP A 150 1.44 4.96 15.23
C TRP A 150 1.32 4.46 16.67
N LEU A 151 2.42 4.44 17.45
CA LEU A 151 2.43 3.83 18.79
C LEU A 151 1.48 4.46 19.81
N PRO A 152 1.22 5.78 19.83
CA PRO A 152 0.29 6.36 20.79
C PRO A 152 -1.11 5.74 20.72
N TRP A 153 -1.53 5.23 19.55
CA TRP A 153 -2.80 4.52 19.39
C TRP A 153 -2.93 3.25 20.23
N ALA A 154 -1.82 2.68 20.70
CA ALA A 154 -1.83 1.54 21.60
C ALA A 154 -2.44 1.85 22.98
N ARG A 155 -2.61 3.12 23.33
CA ARG A 155 -3.17 3.59 24.61
C ARG A 155 -4.51 4.29 24.46
N ILE A 156 -5.08 4.28 23.25
CA ILE A 156 -6.36 4.93 22.97
C ILE A 156 -7.49 3.90 23.17
N ASP A 157 -8.35 4.14 24.15
CA ASP A 157 -9.41 3.20 24.57
C ASP A 157 -10.75 3.41 23.85
N ARG A 158 -10.91 4.50 23.10
CA ARG A 158 -12.08 4.73 22.21
C ARG A 158 -11.95 3.90 20.94
N ALA A 159 -13.05 3.64 20.24
CA ALA A 159 -13.05 2.93 18.95
C ALA A 159 -12.08 3.56 17.94
N PRO A 160 -10.97 2.88 17.58
CA PRO A 160 -10.02 3.39 16.62
C PRO A 160 -10.18 2.67 15.27
N PHE A 161 -9.78 3.36 14.21
CA PHE A 161 -10.00 2.94 12.83
C PHE A 161 -8.68 2.91 12.05
N GLN A 162 -8.60 2.07 11.01
CA GLN A 162 -7.37 1.87 10.24
C GLN A 162 -6.80 3.17 9.67
N TYR A 163 -7.64 4.06 9.12
CA TYR A 163 -7.19 5.35 8.56
C TYR A 163 -6.35 6.21 9.51
N HIS A 164 -6.36 5.98 10.82
CA HIS A 164 -5.47 6.70 11.74
C HIS A 164 -3.99 6.41 11.49
N VAL A 165 -3.66 5.22 10.97
CA VAL A 165 -2.29 4.87 10.57
C VAL A 165 -1.79 5.69 9.38
N PHE A 166 -2.69 6.31 8.61
CA PHE A 166 -2.35 7.02 7.36
C PHE A 166 -1.40 8.18 7.60
N THR A 167 -1.48 8.80 8.78
CA THR A 167 -0.56 9.86 9.20
C THR A 167 0.90 9.39 9.25
N SER A 168 1.14 8.10 9.56
CA SER A 168 2.48 7.50 9.60
C SER A 168 3.00 7.04 8.23
N LEU A 169 2.11 6.85 7.24
CA LEU A 169 2.44 6.25 5.95
C LEU A 169 3.49 7.02 5.14
N PRO A 170 3.53 8.36 5.10
CA PRO A 170 4.59 9.08 4.39
C PRO A 170 5.98 8.65 4.87
N PHE A 171 6.17 8.48 6.17
CA PHE A 171 7.44 8.03 6.74
C PHE A 171 7.71 6.54 6.46
N ALA A 172 6.68 5.69 6.53
CA ALA A 172 6.80 4.28 6.17
C ALA A 172 7.20 4.11 4.68
N ILE A 173 6.62 4.91 3.79
CA ILE A 173 6.95 4.93 2.36
C ILE A 173 8.38 5.45 2.14
N LEU A 174 8.84 6.46 2.90
CA LEU A 174 10.25 6.87 2.87
C LEU A 174 11.19 5.73 3.28
N ALA A 175 10.81 4.93 4.29
CA ALA A 175 11.58 3.75 4.68
C ALA A 175 11.61 2.68 3.56
N VAL A 176 10.47 2.44 2.88
CA VAL A 176 10.40 1.57 1.69
C VAL A 176 11.31 2.10 0.57
N ALA A 177 11.24 3.39 0.26
CA ALA A 177 12.06 4.02 -0.77
C ALA A 177 13.56 3.88 -0.45
N TYR A 178 13.96 4.11 0.80
CA TYR A 178 15.33 3.90 1.25
C TYR A 178 15.75 2.43 1.14
N PHE A 179 14.90 1.49 1.54
CA PHE A 179 15.17 0.05 1.43
C PHE A 179 15.36 -0.37 -0.04
N VAL A 180 14.49 0.08 -0.94
CA VAL A 180 14.59 -0.14 -2.38
C VAL A 180 15.85 0.51 -2.97
N ALA A 181 16.22 1.70 -2.50
CA ALA A 181 17.46 2.37 -2.92
C ALA A 181 18.70 1.57 -2.51
N GLU A 182 18.74 0.98 -1.33
CA GLU A 182 19.85 0.10 -0.90
C GLU A 182 19.93 -1.17 -1.76
N LEU A 183 18.79 -1.74 -2.16
CA LEU A 183 18.75 -2.86 -3.11
C LEU A 183 19.23 -2.46 -4.51
N TRP A 184 18.98 -1.22 -4.93
CA TRP A 184 19.40 -0.74 -6.24
C TRP A 184 20.92 -0.48 -6.34
N HIS A 185 21.50 0.07 -5.28
CA HIS A 185 22.91 0.52 -5.27
C HIS A 185 23.92 -0.55 -4.81
N GLY A 186 23.47 -1.80 -4.60
CA GLY A 186 24.34 -2.90 -4.18
C GLY A 186 24.16 -3.23 -2.71
N PRO A 187 23.16 -4.05 -2.36
CA PRO A 187 22.85 -4.38 -0.98
C PRO A 187 23.87 -5.35 -0.40
N SER A 188 23.98 -5.38 0.94
CA SER A 188 24.65 -6.49 1.62
C SER A 188 23.89 -7.81 1.40
N SER A 189 24.58 -8.94 1.54
CA SER A 189 23.95 -10.27 1.42
C SER A 189 22.78 -10.46 2.39
N ARG A 190 22.86 -9.87 3.59
CA ARG A 190 21.81 -9.92 4.61
C ARG A 190 20.60 -9.07 4.21
N THR A 191 20.83 -7.85 3.71
CA THR A 191 19.79 -6.96 3.20
C THR A 191 19.05 -7.61 2.03
N PHE A 192 19.78 -8.23 1.10
CA PHE A 192 19.15 -8.89 -0.04
C PHE A 192 18.42 -10.17 0.37
N LEU A 193 18.92 -10.91 1.37
CA LEU A 193 18.17 -12.02 1.94
C LEU A 193 16.86 -11.54 2.58
N LEU A 194 16.89 -10.45 3.35
CA LEU A 194 15.68 -9.86 3.94
C LEU A 194 14.64 -9.52 2.88
N ALA A 195 15.05 -8.85 1.79
CA ALA A 195 14.15 -8.52 0.68
C ALA A 195 13.51 -9.77 0.05
N ARG A 196 14.33 -10.79 -0.25
CA ARG A 196 13.87 -12.05 -0.86
C ARG A 196 12.88 -12.81 0.03
N LEU A 197 13.14 -12.87 1.33
CA LEU A 197 12.23 -13.48 2.30
C LEU A 197 10.95 -12.66 2.45
N ALA A 198 11.05 -11.34 2.57
CA ALA A 198 9.89 -10.45 2.65
C ALA A 198 8.99 -10.58 1.42
N GLY A 199 9.57 -10.60 0.21
CA GLY A 199 8.80 -10.81 -1.03
C GLY A 199 8.09 -12.16 -1.07
N ALA A 200 8.74 -13.23 -0.63
CA ALA A 200 8.13 -14.56 -0.58
C ALA A 200 7.00 -14.66 0.44
N ILE A 201 7.21 -14.08 1.64
CA ILE A 201 6.18 -13.96 2.67
C ILE A 201 5.01 -13.13 2.14
N ALA A 202 5.26 -12.05 1.42
CA ALA A 202 4.19 -11.22 0.88
C ALA A 202 3.35 -11.94 -0.20
N ILE A 203 3.99 -12.78 -1.00
CA ILE A 203 3.30 -13.61 -2.00
C ILE A 203 2.45 -14.70 -1.33
N LEU A 204 2.96 -15.36 -0.30
CA LEU A 204 2.26 -16.48 0.37
C LEU A 204 1.33 -16.02 1.49
N GLY A 205 1.44 -14.77 1.95
CA GLY A 205 0.73 -14.27 3.11
C GLY A 205 -0.79 -14.36 2.99
N PRO A 206 -1.44 -13.93 1.90
CA PRO A 206 -2.91 -13.98 1.83
C PRO A 206 -3.49 -15.38 2.02
N PRO A 207 -3.04 -16.43 1.31
CA PRO A 207 -3.58 -17.76 1.55
C PRO A 207 -3.12 -18.36 2.88
N LEU A 208 -1.96 -18.00 3.42
CA LEU A 208 -1.57 -18.39 4.79
C LEU A 208 -2.51 -17.79 5.84
N LEU A 209 -2.91 -16.52 5.68
CA LEU A 209 -3.89 -15.89 6.55
C LEU A 209 -5.26 -16.58 6.43
N TRP A 210 -5.66 -17.00 5.23
CA TRP A 210 -6.88 -17.81 5.05
C TRP A 210 -6.80 -19.19 5.72
N LEU A 211 -5.65 -19.87 5.70
CA LEU A 211 -5.47 -21.11 6.48
C LEU A 211 -5.57 -20.85 8.00
N LEU A 212 -5.15 -19.67 8.44
CA LEU A 212 -5.19 -19.23 9.83
C LEU A 212 -6.37 -18.29 10.12
N ARG A 213 -7.45 -18.36 9.32
CA ARG A 213 -8.53 -17.35 9.37
C ARG A 213 -9.17 -17.20 10.75
N ALA A 214 -9.43 -18.30 11.46
CA ALA A 214 -10.08 -18.25 12.77
C ALA A 214 -9.26 -17.45 13.80
N PRO A 215 -7.98 -17.78 14.08
CA PRO A 215 -7.19 -16.95 14.99
C PRO A 215 -6.94 -15.54 14.45
N VAL A 216 -6.79 -15.35 13.13
CA VAL A 216 -6.58 -14.02 12.54
C VAL A 216 -7.82 -13.13 12.71
N CYS A 217 -9.03 -13.68 12.56
CA CYS A 217 -10.29 -12.97 12.80
C CYS A 217 -10.45 -12.54 14.25
N GLY A 218 -10.14 -13.43 15.21
CA GLY A 218 -10.19 -13.11 16.63
C GLY A 218 -9.17 -12.06 17.04
N LEU A 219 -7.95 -12.15 16.50
CA LEU A 219 -6.93 -11.12 16.70
C LEU A 219 -7.39 -9.78 16.11
N ALA A 220 -7.87 -9.75 14.87
CA ALA A 220 -8.30 -8.52 14.21
C ALA A 220 -9.62 -7.94 14.79
N GLY A 221 -10.31 -8.65 15.69
CA GLY A 221 -11.59 -8.24 16.27
C GLY A 221 -12.73 -8.22 15.25
N VAL A 222 -12.71 -9.12 14.26
CA VAL A 222 -13.76 -9.24 13.24
C VAL A 222 -14.92 -10.10 13.76
N ASP A 223 -14.60 -11.18 14.46
CA ASP A 223 -15.56 -12.11 15.07
C ASP A 223 -16.46 -11.45 16.13
N GLN A 224 -15.96 -10.43 16.83
CA GLN A 224 -16.73 -9.64 17.81
C GLN A 224 -17.90 -8.86 17.17
N VAL A 225 -17.80 -8.58 15.88
CA VAL A 225 -18.74 -7.73 15.14
C VAL A 225 -19.65 -8.57 14.25
N HIS A 226 -19.09 -9.62 13.65
CA HIS A 226 -19.81 -10.44 12.69
C HIS A 226 -19.45 -11.93 12.87
N PRO A 227 -19.89 -12.57 13.97
CA PRO A 227 -19.49 -13.93 14.34
C PRO A 227 -19.93 -14.97 13.30
N ASP A 228 -21.06 -14.73 12.63
CA ASP A 228 -21.60 -15.59 11.56
C ASP A 228 -21.11 -15.20 10.16
N GLY A 229 -20.16 -14.25 10.08
CA GLY A 229 -19.65 -13.72 8.84
C GLY A 229 -19.01 -14.77 7.95
N VAL A 230 -19.18 -14.61 6.64
CA VAL A 230 -18.71 -15.59 5.64
C VAL A 230 -17.21 -15.87 5.80
N ALA A 231 -16.40 -14.86 6.10
CA ALA A 231 -14.95 -15.00 6.14
C ALA A 231 -14.41 -15.57 7.48
N CYS A 232 -15.08 -15.30 8.60
CA CYS A 232 -14.65 -15.73 9.94
C CYS A 232 -15.42 -16.94 10.50
N GLY A 233 -16.60 -17.27 9.94
CA GLY A 233 -17.42 -18.45 10.29
C GLY A 233 -17.06 -19.70 9.48
N ALA A 234 -17.85 -20.78 9.51
CA ALA A 234 -17.59 -21.96 8.67
C ALA A 234 -17.97 -21.70 7.20
N LEU A 235 -17.01 -21.31 6.35
CA LEU A 235 -17.27 -21.11 4.92
C LEU A 235 -17.41 -22.49 4.25
N ASN A 236 -18.63 -23.01 4.22
CA ASN A 236 -18.98 -24.25 3.53
C ASN A 236 -20.00 -23.94 2.44
N ARG A 237 -19.53 -23.80 1.19
CA ARG A 237 -20.41 -23.49 0.05
C ARG A 237 -20.35 -24.60 -1.01
N PRO A 238 -21.50 -25.04 -1.55
CA PRO A 238 -21.51 -25.89 -2.73
C PRO A 238 -20.98 -25.10 -3.92
N LEU A 239 -19.83 -25.51 -4.47
CA LEU A 239 -19.32 -25.03 -5.74
C LEU A 239 -19.75 -26.01 -6.82
N THR A 240 -20.72 -25.60 -7.63
CA THR A 240 -21.14 -26.34 -8.82
C THR A 240 -20.24 -25.94 -9.99
N ILE A 241 -19.47 -26.91 -10.51
CA ILE A 241 -18.61 -26.68 -11.67
C ILE A 241 -19.36 -27.10 -12.93
N ALA A 242 -19.59 -26.15 -13.84
CA ALA A 242 -20.17 -26.41 -15.15
C ALA A 242 -19.18 -27.12 -16.09
N GLN A 243 -19.68 -27.87 -17.07
CA GLN A 243 -18.83 -28.49 -18.10
C GLN A 243 -17.99 -27.46 -18.87
N SER A 244 -18.55 -26.28 -19.14
CA SER A 244 -17.84 -25.13 -19.73
C SER A 244 -16.65 -24.64 -18.91
N SER A 245 -16.77 -24.63 -17.58
CA SER A 245 -15.68 -24.28 -16.67
C SER A 245 -14.56 -25.31 -16.66
N LEU A 246 -14.88 -26.61 -16.75
CA LEU A 246 -13.86 -27.66 -16.90
C LEU A 246 -13.10 -27.54 -18.21
N ALA A 247 -13.81 -27.25 -19.31
CA ALA A 247 -13.19 -27.00 -20.60
C ALA A 247 -12.26 -25.77 -20.55
N ALA A 248 -12.69 -24.68 -19.91
CA ALA A 248 -11.86 -23.49 -19.73
C ALA A 248 -10.60 -23.79 -18.91
N ILE A 249 -10.72 -24.52 -17.80
CA ILE A 249 -9.59 -24.92 -16.96
C ILE A 249 -8.60 -25.78 -17.77
N ALA A 250 -9.09 -26.76 -18.54
CA ALA A 250 -8.25 -27.60 -19.39
C ALA A 250 -7.49 -26.77 -20.44
N VAL A 251 -8.15 -25.79 -21.08
CA VAL A 251 -7.52 -24.85 -22.01
C VAL A 251 -6.44 -24.03 -21.33
N VAL A 252 -6.70 -23.48 -20.14
CA VAL A 252 -5.72 -22.69 -19.38
C VAL A 252 -4.51 -23.54 -18.98
N ILE A 253 -4.71 -24.78 -18.54
CA ILE A 253 -3.63 -25.72 -18.23
C ILE A 253 -2.79 -26.02 -19.48
N ALA A 254 -3.44 -26.33 -20.61
CA ALA A 254 -2.75 -26.59 -21.87
C ALA A 254 -1.95 -25.38 -22.35
N GLY A 255 -2.53 -24.17 -22.28
CA GLY A 255 -1.85 -22.91 -22.58
C GLY A 255 -0.67 -22.63 -21.66
N GLY A 256 -0.82 -22.89 -20.36
CA GLY A 256 0.25 -22.79 -19.37
C GLY A 256 1.41 -23.76 -19.64
N LEU A 257 1.11 -25.01 -19.99
CA LEU A 257 2.11 -26.01 -20.39
C LEU A 257 2.82 -25.61 -21.69
N ALA A 258 2.09 -25.11 -22.69
CA ALA A 258 2.67 -24.59 -23.93
C ALA A 258 3.60 -23.39 -23.66
N LEU A 259 3.20 -22.48 -22.77
CA LEU A 259 4.03 -21.36 -22.36
C LEU A 259 5.29 -21.81 -21.60
N ALA A 260 5.16 -22.75 -20.67
CA ALA A 260 6.29 -23.32 -19.94
C ALA A 260 7.28 -24.01 -20.89
N TRP A 261 6.76 -24.76 -21.87
CA TRP A 261 7.55 -25.38 -22.91
C TRP A 261 8.30 -24.34 -23.76
N LEU A 262 7.62 -23.27 -24.20
CA LEU A 262 8.22 -22.15 -24.94
C LEU A 262 9.32 -21.44 -24.14
N VAL A 263 9.08 -21.17 -22.87
CA VAL A 263 10.07 -20.49 -22.00
C VAL A 263 11.27 -21.38 -21.71
N HIS A 264 11.07 -22.70 -21.55
CA HIS A 264 12.14 -23.65 -21.30
C HIS A 264 13.04 -23.81 -22.55
N HIS A 265 12.44 -24.01 -23.73
CA HIS A 265 13.17 -24.24 -24.98
C HIS A 265 13.65 -22.94 -25.64
N GLY A 266 13.06 -21.79 -25.31
CA GLY A 266 13.57 -20.48 -25.73
C GLY A 266 14.84 -20.03 -24.99
N ARG A 267 15.12 -20.61 -23.82
CA ARG A 267 16.32 -20.29 -23.02
C ARG A 267 17.56 -21.07 -23.42
N THR A 268 17.42 -22.19 -24.13
CA THR A 268 18.54 -23.04 -24.57
C THR A 268 19.22 -22.56 -25.86
N GLY A 269 18.67 -21.54 -26.54
CA GLY A 269 19.20 -21.00 -27.80
C GLY A 269 20.15 -19.80 -27.66
N ARG A 270 20.82 -19.60 -26.50
CA ARG A 270 21.67 -18.41 -26.30
C ARG A 270 23.00 -18.43 -27.07
N ASP A 271 23.39 -19.58 -27.65
CA ASP A 271 24.67 -19.70 -28.37
C ASP A 271 24.56 -19.70 -29.90
N ARG A 272 23.36 -19.74 -30.50
CA ARG A 272 23.19 -19.57 -31.96
C ARG A 272 21.82 -18.94 -32.20
N GLY A 273 21.79 -17.77 -32.84
CA GLY A 273 20.59 -16.95 -33.07
C GLY A 273 19.51 -17.61 -33.94
N GLY A 274 18.85 -18.64 -33.42
CA GLY A 274 17.75 -19.34 -34.07
C GLY A 274 17.03 -20.27 -33.09
N TRP A 275 15.70 -20.17 -33.05
CA TRP A 275 14.83 -21.05 -32.27
C TRP A 275 14.82 -22.45 -32.91
N ASN A 276 15.40 -23.45 -32.25
CA ASN A 276 15.29 -24.85 -32.69
C ASN A 276 14.00 -25.47 -32.14
N VAL A 277 12.94 -25.46 -32.95
CA VAL A 277 11.73 -26.26 -32.72
C VAL A 277 12.04 -27.72 -33.13
N PRO A 278 11.74 -28.74 -32.30
CA PRO A 278 11.97 -30.13 -32.65
C PRO A 278 11.16 -30.53 -33.89
N ILE A 279 11.81 -31.33 -34.73
CA ILE A 279 11.44 -31.68 -36.09
C ILE A 279 10.11 -32.46 -36.11
N GLY A 280 9.13 -31.97 -36.88
CA GLY A 280 7.83 -32.63 -37.08
C GLY A 280 6.75 -31.85 -37.84
N ALA A 281 6.96 -30.58 -38.23
CA ALA A 281 5.95 -29.79 -38.93
C ALA A 281 6.55 -29.00 -40.12
N HIS A 282 6.88 -29.71 -41.20
CA HIS A 282 7.51 -29.13 -42.40
C HIS A 282 6.63 -28.17 -43.22
N ARG A 283 5.37 -27.89 -42.84
CA ARG A 283 4.48 -26.98 -43.59
C ARG A 283 4.08 -25.68 -42.87
N LEU A 284 4.45 -25.48 -41.61
CA LEU A 284 4.15 -24.25 -40.85
C LEU A 284 5.40 -23.50 -40.32
N GLY A 285 6.61 -24.06 -40.52
CA GLY A 285 7.86 -23.59 -39.92
C GLY A 285 8.49 -22.32 -40.51
N GLY A 286 7.82 -21.64 -41.46
CA GLY A 286 8.29 -20.39 -42.06
C GLY A 286 7.94 -19.14 -41.24
N LEU A 287 6.72 -19.07 -40.70
CA LEU A 287 6.25 -17.92 -39.91
C LEU A 287 6.79 -17.95 -38.46
N ALA A 288 6.95 -19.13 -37.87
CA ALA A 288 7.43 -19.28 -36.49
C ALA A 288 8.92 -18.96 -36.30
N ARG A 289 9.72 -18.91 -37.39
CA ARG A 289 11.16 -18.62 -37.33
C ARG A 289 11.50 -17.12 -37.30
N ALA A 290 10.54 -16.24 -37.58
CA ALA A 290 10.75 -14.80 -37.67
C ALA A 290 10.15 -13.98 -36.51
N MET A 291 9.38 -14.60 -35.61
CA MET A 291 8.71 -13.88 -34.53
C MET A 291 9.59 -13.78 -33.27
N PRO A 292 9.89 -12.58 -32.76
CA PRO A 292 10.58 -12.41 -31.49
C PRO A 292 9.81 -13.10 -30.35
N ALA A 293 10.53 -13.76 -29.44
CA ALA A 293 10.03 -14.43 -28.23
C ALA A 293 8.82 -13.76 -27.54
N PRO A 294 8.82 -12.44 -27.30
CA PRO A 294 7.68 -11.75 -26.70
C PRO A 294 6.38 -11.90 -27.51
N LEU A 295 6.43 -11.88 -28.85
CA LEU A 295 5.24 -12.04 -29.69
C LEU A 295 4.69 -13.48 -29.64
N MET A 296 5.55 -14.48 -29.52
CA MET A 296 5.12 -15.88 -29.33
C MET A 296 4.45 -16.09 -27.96
N ILE A 297 5.01 -15.48 -26.91
CA ILE A 297 4.41 -15.49 -25.56
C ILE A 297 3.04 -14.80 -25.59
N ILE A 298 2.95 -13.61 -26.17
CA ILE A 298 1.69 -12.88 -26.33
C ILE A 298 0.69 -13.70 -27.13
N GLY A 299 1.11 -14.34 -28.22
CA GLY A 299 0.27 -15.19 -29.06
C GLY A 299 -0.32 -16.39 -28.30
N VAL A 300 0.48 -17.08 -27.49
CA VAL A 300 -0.02 -18.20 -26.66
C VAL A 300 -0.97 -17.69 -25.58
N LEU A 301 -0.67 -16.58 -24.92
CA LEU A 301 -1.56 -15.98 -23.92
C LEU A 301 -2.89 -15.58 -24.55
N ALA A 302 -2.87 -14.91 -25.70
CA ALA A 302 -4.06 -14.50 -26.44
C ALA A 302 -4.87 -15.72 -26.91
N ALA A 303 -4.24 -16.72 -27.50
CA ALA A 303 -4.91 -17.94 -27.95
C ALA A 303 -5.56 -18.70 -26.78
N THR A 304 -4.87 -18.76 -25.64
CA THR A 304 -5.39 -19.38 -24.42
C THR A 304 -6.61 -18.63 -23.90
N ALA A 305 -6.54 -17.29 -23.85
CA ALA A 305 -7.66 -16.45 -23.42
C ALA A 305 -8.87 -16.57 -24.36
N ILE A 306 -8.65 -16.54 -25.67
CA ILE A 306 -9.71 -16.71 -26.68
C ILE A 306 -10.36 -18.09 -26.55
N ALA A 307 -9.56 -19.16 -26.45
CA ALA A 307 -10.08 -20.51 -26.33
C ALA A 307 -10.84 -20.73 -25.00
N ALA A 308 -10.39 -20.13 -23.90
CA ALA A 308 -11.07 -20.19 -22.61
C ALA A 308 -12.39 -19.40 -22.62
N ALA A 309 -12.44 -18.27 -23.34
CA ALA A 309 -13.68 -17.53 -23.55
C ALA A 309 -14.64 -18.32 -24.47
N ALA A 310 -14.12 -18.90 -25.55
CA ALA A 310 -14.91 -19.71 -26.48
C ALA A 310 -15.52 -20.94 -25.80
N SER A 311 -14.81 -21.57 -24.85
CA SER A 311 -15.37 -22.70 -24.10
C SER A 311 -16.56 -22.32 -23.22
N GLN A 312 -16.71 -21.05 -22.82
CA GLN A 312 -17.90 -20.59 -22.10
C GLN A 312 -19.14 -20.52 -22.99
N VAL A 313 -18.97 -20.43 -24.31
CA VAL A 313 -20.07 -20.32 -25.29
C VAL A 313 -20.34 -21.66 -25.98
N LEU A 314 -19.28 -22.38 -26.32
CA LEU A 314 -19.34 -23.60 -27.15
C LEU A 314 -19.60 -24.88 -26.35
N VAL A 315 -19.37 -24.86 -25.04
CA VAL A 315 -19.55 -26.03 -24.16
C VAL A 315 -20.75 -25.80 -23.26
N SER A 316 -21.51 -26.87 -22.99
CA SER A 316 -22.69 -26.83 -22.12
C SER A 316 -22.39 -26.21 -20.76
N SER A 317 -23.31 -25.36 -20.28
CA SER A 317 -23.30 -24.83 -18.92
C SER A 317 -23.92 -25.79 -17.89
N SER A 318 -24.32 -27.00 -18.30
CA SER A 318 -24.86 -28.01 -17.39
C SER A 318 -23.86 -28.38 -16.30
N PRO A 319 -24.32 -28.59 -15.05
CA PRO A 319 -23.45 -28.95 -13.94
C PRO A 319 -22.75 -30.29 -14.22
N ALA A 320 -21.41 -30.30 -14.15
CA ALA A 320 -20.63 -31.52 -14.25
C ALA A 320 -20.61 -32.26 -12.91
N PHE A 321 -20.32 -31.53 -11.84
CA PHE A 321 -20.40 -32.01 -10.46
C PHE A 321 -20.48 -30.83 -9.48
N THR A 322 -20.89 -31.11 -8.24
CA THR A 322 -20.90 -30.14 -7.14
C THR A 322 -19.96 -30.62 -6.05
N LEU A 323 -19.00 -29.78 -5.66
CA LEU A 323 -18.10 -30.02 -4.54
C LEU A 323 -18.48 -29.12 -3.38
N GLN A 324 -18.36 -29.62 -2.16
CA GLN A 324 -18.33 -28.74 -0.98
C GLN A 324 -16.93 -28.16 -0.87
N VAL A 325 -16.82 -26.84 -1.02
CA VAL A 325 -15.54 -26.15 -0.97
C VAL A 325 -15.47 -25.39 0.34
N VAL A 326 -14.47 -25.76 1.15
CA VAL A 326 -14.10 -25.03 2.35
C VAL A 326 -12.92 -24.10 2.06
N ALA A 327 -12.86 -22.97 2.77
CA ALA A 327 -11.85 -21.92 2.53
C ALA A 327 -10.41 -22.44 2.62
N GLU A 328 -10.16 -23.42 3.49
CA GLU A 328 -8.85 -24.04 3.72
C GLU A 328 -8.35 -24.80 2.48
N ILE A 329 -9.24 -25.43 1.71
CA ILE A 329 -8.89 -26.11 0.45
C ILE A 329 -8.46 -25.08 -0.60
N LEU A 330 -9.22 -23.98 -0.74
CA LEU A 330 -8.88 -22.90 -1.67
C LEU A 330 -7.54 -22.25 -1.29
N ALA A 331 -7.32 -22.02 0.00
CA ALA A 331 -6.06 -21.50 0.52
C ALA A 331 -4.88 -22.44 0.23
N ALA A 332 -5.04 -23.75 0.43
CA ALA A 332 -4.01 -24.74 0.11
C ALA A 332 -3.68 -24.76 -1.40
N LEU A 333 -4.69 -24.71 -2.27
CA LEU A 333 -4.51 -24.62 -3.72
C LEU A 333 -3.80 -23.32 -4.13
N ALA A 334 -4.18 -22.19 -3.51
CA ALA A 334 -3.51 -20.91 -3.73
C ALA A 334 -2.04 -20.94 -3.28
N ILE A 335 -1.71 -21.59 -2.17
CA ILE A 335 -0.31 -21.81 -1.75
C ILE A 335 0.45 -22.60 -2.80
N LEU A 336 -0.12 -23.69 -3.33
CA LEU A 336 0.55 -24.47 -4.38
C LEU A 336 0.81 -23.64 -5.63
N LEU A 337 -0.16 -22.81 -6.04
CA LEU A 337 -0.02 -21.92 -7.19
C LEU A 337 1.05 -20.83 -6.96
N LEU A 338 1.07 -20.25 -5.76
CA LEU A 338 1.94 -19.12 -5.40
C LEU A 338 3.31 -19.55 -4.87
N ALA A 339 3.50 -20.83 -4.55
CA ALA A 339 4.79 -21.38 -4.11
C ALA A 339 5.89 -21.19 -5.16
N TRP A 340 5.58 -21.31 -6.45
CA TRP A 340 6.57 -21.10 -7.50
C TRP A 340 6.99 -19.63 -7.63
N PRO A 341 6.08 -18.64 -7.74
CA PRO A 341 6.44 -17.22 -7.64
C PRO A 341 7.22 -16.87 -6.37
N ALA A 342 6.82 -17.40 -5.20
CA ALA A 342 7.53 -17.20 -3.94
C ALA A 342 8.96 -17.78 -3.99
N TYR A 343 9.12 -18.99 -4.55
CA TYR A 343 10.43 -19.60 -4.79
C TYR A 343 11.30 -18.75 -5.71
N LEU A 344 10.74 -18.19 -6.79
CA LEU A 344 11.46 -17.27 -7.69
C LEU A 344 11.92 -16.01 -6.94
N ALA A 345 11.10 -15.45 -6.05
CA ALA A 345 11.49 -14.32 -5.20
C ALA A 345 12.66 -14.71 -4.27
N ILE A 346 12.63 -15.89 -3.64
CA ILE A 346 13.73 -16.40 -2.79
C ILE A 346 15.02 -16.63 -3.58
N ARG A 347 14.92 -17.11 -4.83
CA ARG A 347 16.07 -17.46 -5.69
C ARG A 347 16.56 -16.31 -6.55
N ALA A 348 16.01 -15.11 -6.39
CA ALA A 348 16.49 -13.92 -7.10
C ALA A 348 17.99 -13.72 -6.84
N ARG A 349 18.74 -13.48 -7.93
CA ARG A 349 20.20 -13.27 -7.89
C ARG A 349 20.60 -11.81 -8.12
N ASP A 350 19.72 -11.04 -8.74
CA ASP A 350 19.96 -9.66 -9.13
C ASP A 350 19.07 -8.74 -8.28
N PRO A 351 19.66 -7.93 -7.37
CA PRO A 351 18.90 -7.09 -6.47
C PRO A 351 18.23 -5.90 -7.17
N ARG A 352 18.78 -5.41 -8.30
CA ARG A 352 18.16 -4.33 -9.09
C ARG A 352 16.90 -4.82 -9.78
N ARG A 353 16.95 -6.02 -10.37
CA ARG A 353 15.77 -6.66 -10.96
C ARG A 353 14.72 -6.97 -9.91
N TRP A 354 15.13 -7.40 -8.72
CA TRP A 354 14.21 -7.62 -7.60
C TRP A 354 13.52 -6.31 -7.20
N ALA A 355 14.29 -5.23 -7.03
CA ALA A 355 13.75 -3.89 -6.71
C ALA A 355 12.79 -3.38 -7.78
N ALA A 356 13.14 -3.51 -9.07
CA ALA A 356 12.24 -3.17 -10.18
C ALA A 356 10.96 -4.03 -10.15
N GLY A 357 11.09 -5.33 -9.90
CA GLY A 357 9.97 -6.26 -9.77
C GLY A 357 9.01 -5.85 -8.64
N PHE A 358 9.55 -5.42 -7.50
CA PHE A 358 8.74 -4.90 -6.40
C PHE A 358 7.97 -3.63 -6.80
N VAL A 359 8.62 -2.65 -7.44
CA VAL A 359 7.95 -1.43 -7.90
C VAL A 359 6.85 -1.74 -8.92
N ILE A 360 7.11 -2.65 -9.86
CA ILE A 360 6.11 -3.13 -10.82
C ILE A 360 4.94 -3.79 -10.08
N ALA A 361 5.21 -4.65 -9.09
CA ALA A 361 4.16 -5.30 -8.31
C ALA A 361 3.28 -4.26 -7.56
N ALA A 362 3.89 -3.23 -6.97
CA ALA A 362 3.14 -2.15 -6.33
C ALA A 362 2.22 -1.40 -7.31
N VAL A 363 2.70 -1.11 -8.52
CA VAL A 363 1.90 -0.48 -9.58
C VAL A 363 0.78 -1.40 -10.06
N VAL A 364 1.06 -2.69 -10.27
CA VAL A 364 0.05 -3.68 -10.67
C VAL A 364 -1.04 -3.82 -9.62
N VAL A 365 -0.67 -3.93 -8.34
CA VAL A 365 -1.64 -3.97 -7.23
C VAL A 365 -2.53 -2.72 -7.26
N PHE A 366 -1.95 -1.53 -7.43
CA PHE A 366 -2.73 -0.30 -7.55
C PHE A 366 -3.72 -0.34 -8.72
N ILE A 367 -3.28 -0.71 -9.93
CA ILE A 367 -4.15 -0.76 -11.11
C ILE A 367 -5.27 -1.78 -10.92
N VAL A 368 -4.97 -2.96 -10.38
CA VAL A 368 -5.94 -4.03 -10.16
C VAL A 368 -6.96 -3.63 -9.09
N TRP A 369 -6.53 -2.98 -8.00
CA TRP A 369 -7.44 -2.55 -6.92
C TRP A 369 -8.17 -1.24 -7.22
N TYR A 370 -7.68 -0.41 -8.13
CA TYR A 370 -8.23 0.93 -8.42
C TYR A 370 -9.75 0.95 -8.59
N PRO A 371 -10.39 0.02 -9.34
CA PRO A 371 -11.83 0.05 -9.50
C PRO A 371 -12.59 -0.13 -8.19
N ASN A 372 -12.06 -0.95 -7.27
CA ASN A 372 -12.67 -1.18 -5.97
C ASN A 372 -12.34 -0.08 -4.95
N LEU A 373 -11.33 0.75 -5.21
CA LEU A 373 -10.97 1.91 -4.36
C LEU A 373 -11.71 3.19 -4.73
N THR A 374 -12.44 3.20 -5.86
CA THR A 374 -13.03 4.41 -6.44
C THR A 374 -14.55 4.38 -6.52
N GLY A 375 -15.20 3.30 -6.03
CA GLY A 375 -16.65 3.18 -6.10
C GLY A 375 -17.17 2.91 -7.51
N LEU A 376 -16.32 2.50 -8.45
CA LEU A 376 -16.77 2.12 -9.79
C LEU A 376 -17.74 0.93 -9.67
N PRO A 377 -18.90 0.95 -10.35
CA PRO A 377 -19.79 -0.20 -10.36
C PRO A 377 -19.12 -1.41 -11.01
N LEU A 378 -18.95 -2.48 -10.24
CA LEU A 378 -18.36 -3.74 -10.70
C LEU A 378 -19.39 -4.86 -10.62
N PRO A 379 -19.33 -5.89 -11.50
CA PRO A 379 -20.14 -7.08 -11.33
C PRO A 379 -19.99 -7.65 -9.92
N ASN A 380 -21.08 -8.04 -9.28
CA ASN A 380 -21.08 -8.51 -7.89
C ASN A 380 -20.04 -9.61 -7.64
N SER A 381 -19.87 -10.52 -8.60
CA SER A 381 -18.86 -11.58 -8.54
C SER A 381 -17.43 -11.05 -8.43
N LEU A 382 -17.13 -9.93 -9.07
CA LEU A 382 -15.81 -9.31 -9.04
C LEU A 382 -15.61 -8.49 -7.77
N ALA A 383 -16.62 -7.74 -7.31
CA ALA A 383 -16.57 -7.00 -6.05
C ALA A 383 -16.28 -7.92 -4.85
N SER A 384 -16.91 -9.10 -4.80
CA SER A 384 -16.66 -10.10 -3.76
C SER A 384 -15.24 -10.68 -3.77
N VAL A 385 -14.57 -10.74 -4.94
CA VAL A 385 -13.18 -11.23 -5.03
C VAL A 385 -12.23 -10.29 -4.29
N TYR A 386 -12.40 -8.99 -4.46
CA TYR A 386 -11.55 -8.01 -3.78
C TYR A 386 -11.72 -8.03 -2.26
N GLN A 387 -12.95 -8.19 -1.77
CA GLN A 387 -13.26 -8.33 -0.35
C GLN A 387 -12.76 -9.67 0.23
N GLY A 388 -12.56 -10.67 -0.63
CA GLY A 388 -12.08 -12.00 -0.25
C GLY A 388 -10.56 -12.16 -0.24
N LEU A 389 -9.78 -11.12 -0.52
CA LEU A 389 -8.31 -11.27 -0.57
C LEU A 389 -7.73 -11.69 0.79
N LEU A 390 -8.14 -11.02 1.87
CA LEU A 390 -7.82 -11.41 3.24
C LEU A 390 -9.10 -11.86 3.97
N PRO A 391 -9.02 -12.84 4.89
CA PRO A 391 -10.20 -13.36 5.59
C PRO A 391 -10.85 -12.33 6.53
N THR A 392 -10.17 -11.22 6.83
CA THR A 392 -10.63 -10.21 7.78
C THR A 392 -11.22 -8.96 7.11
N TRP A 393 -11.28 -8.93 5.78
CA TRP A 393 -11.76 -7.77 5.02
C TRP A 393 -13.27 -7.75 4.85
N ASN A 394 -13.91 -8.92 4.98
CA ASN A 394 -15.35 -9.05 4.83
C ASN A 394 -16.04 -9.11 6.19
N TYR A 395 -16.50 -7.95 6.65
CA TYR A 395 -17.27 -7.78 7.86
C TYR A 395 -18.35 -6.73 7.57
N ASP A 396 -19.59 -7.17 7.35
CA ASP A 396 -20.67 -6.36 6.79
C ASP A 396 -20.93 -5.07 7.59
N PHE A 397 -20.46 -3.93 7.08
CA PHE A 397 -20.65 -2.62 7.70
C PHE A 397 -20.51 -1.46 6.69
N GLN A 398 -21.30 -0.38 6.88
CA GLN A 398 -21.21 0.86 6.11
C GLN A 398 -21.49 2.09 7.00
N PHE A 399 -20.70 3.17 6.82
CA PHE A 399 -21.01 4.46 7.45
C PHE A 399 -22.22 5.15 6.80
N ALA A 400 -22.87 6.05 7.54
CA ALA A 400 -23.89 6.93 6.96
C ALA A 400 -23.28 7.75 5.81
N VAL A 401 -23.90 7.67 4.63
CA VAL A 401 -23.44 8.37 3.42
C VAL A 401 -24.26 9.64 3.24
N ASN A 402 -23.60 10.77 2.96
CA ASN A 402 -24.31 11.98 2.58
C ASN A 402 -24.85 11.83 1.14
N GLN A 403 -26.16 11.95 0.98
CA GLN A 403 -26.85 11.91 -0.32
C GLN A 403 -27.24 13.29 -0.83
N ASP A 404 -26.73 14.36 -0.20
CA ASP A 404 -26.92 15.71 -0.68
C ASP A 404 -26.49 15.81 -2.15
N PRO A 405 -27.30 16.45 -3.00
CA PRO A 405 -26.97 16.60 -4.40
C PRO A 405 -25.63 17.32 -4.55
N ALA A 406 -24.80 16.86 -5.47
CA ALA A 406 -23.52 17.49 -5.77
C ALA A 406 -23.74 18.98 -6.07
N GLY A 407 -22.96 19.84 -5.42
CA GLY A 407 -23.02 21.28 -5.67
C GLY A 407 -22.62 21.61 -7.11
N ASN A 408 -23.32 22.55 -7.74
CA ASN A 408 -22.95 23.11 -9.05
C ASN A 408 -21.76 24.08 -8.90
N GLY A 409 -20.57 23.55 -8.60
CA GLY A 409 -19.32 24.31 -8.54
C GLY A 409 -18.60 24.35 -9.89
N SER A 410 -18.02 25.50 -10.25
CA SER A 410 -17.09 25.56 -11.39
C SER A 410 -15.76 24.93 -11.00
N LEU A 411 -15.18 24.09 -11.87
CA LEU A 411 -13.83 23.52 -11.66
C LEU A 411 -12.75 24.60 -11.54
N VAL A 412 -13.00 25.77 -12.15
CA VAL A 412 -12.17 26.97 -12.04
C VAL A 412 -13.06 28.11 -11.57
N ASP A 413 -12.94 28.41 -10.29
CA ASP A 413 -13.55 29.52 -9.59
C ASP A 413 -12.47 30.31 -8.83
N GLY A 414 -12.86 31.40 -8.16
CA GLY A 414 -11.91 32.21 -7.40
C GLY A 414 -11.16 31.42 -6.31
N GLY A 415 -11.84 30.47 -5.66
CA GLY A 415 -11.26 29.65 -4.59
C GLY A 415 -10.20 28.67 -5.10
N THR A 416 -10.51 27.93 -6.15
CA THR A 416 -9.59 26.99 -6.82
C THR A 416 -8.38 27.70 -7.41
N VAL A 417 -8.53 28.91 -7.96
CA VAL A 417 -7.39 29.73 -8.40
C VAL A 417 -6.52 30.14 -7.22
N VAL A 418 -7.09 30.59 -6.11
CA VAL A 418 -6.34 30.97 -4.90
C VAL A 418 -5.57 29.77 -4.33
N ILE A 419 -6.22 28.61 -4.22
CA ILE A 419 -5.58 27.37 -3.77
C ILE A 419 -4.46 26.96 -4.73
N GLY A 420 -4.70 27.06 -6.04
CA GLY A 420 -3.71 26.74 -7.07
C GLY A 420 -2.48 27.64 -7.00
N VAL A 421 -2.66 28.95 -6.83
CA VAL A 421 -1.56 29.92 -6.66
C VAL A 421 -0.81 29.65 -5.35
N ALA A 422 -1.49 29.41 -4.24
CA ALA A 422 -0.86 29.09 -2.97
C ALA A 422 -0.03 27.80 -3.07
N ALA A 423 -0.57 26.75 -3.69
CA ALA A 423 0.14 25.50 -3.95
C ALA A 423 1.37 25.70 -4.85
N ALA A 424 1.27 26.55 -5.88
CA ALA A 424 2.40 26.89 -6.75
C ALA A 424 3.49 27.66 -5.99
N ILE A 425 3.14 28.61 -5.14
CA ILE A 425 4.08 29.35 -4.28
C ILE A 425 4.79 28.39 -3.33
N LEU A 426 4.04 27.51 -2.64
CA LEU A 426 4.61 26.52 -1.73
C LEU A 426 5.54 25.54 -2.46
N SER A 427 5.15 25.08 -3.66
CA SER A 427 5.98 24.21 -4.50
C SER A 427 7.26 24.92 -4.94
N LEU A 428 7.16 26.18 -5.34
CA LEU A 428 8.32 27.00 -5.71
C LEU A 428 9.26 27.21 -4.52
N ALA A 429 8.72 27.51 -3.34
CA ALA A 429 9.48 27.64 -2.10
C ALA A 429 10.19 26.32 -1.72
N ALA A 430 9.50 25.18 -1.85
CA ALA A 430 10.11 23.87 -1.63
C ALA A 430 11.22 23.57 -2.65
N MET A 431 11.00 23.89 -3.93
CA MET A 431 12.01 23.72 -4.98
C MET A 431 13.23 24.61 -4.76
N THR A 432 13.05 25.88 -4.39
CA THR A 432 14.16 26.79 -4.10
C THR A 432 14.92 26.33 -2.86
N PHE A 433 14.22 25.91 -1.80
CA PHE A 433 14.86 25.34 -0.61
C PHE A 433 15.66 24.07 -0.93
N ALA A 434 15.11 23.15 -1.72
CA ALA A 434 15.80 21.95 -2.16
C ALA A 434 17.03 22.27 -3.03
N ARG A 435 16.96 23.28 -3.91
CA ARG A 435 18.10 23.76 -4.70
C ARG A 435 19.19 24.36 -3.82
N MET A 436 18.82 25.19 -2.85
CA MET A 436 19.78 25.77 -1.88
C MET A 436 20.51 24.68 -1.10
N TRP A 437 19.83 23.58 -0.77
CA TRP A 437 20.44 22.45 -0.07
C TRP A 437 21.41 21.63 -0.95
N ARG A 438 21.17 21.52 -2.25
CA ARG A 438 22.07 20.83 -3.20
C ARG A 438 23.35 21.59 -3.51
N GLY A 439 23.41 22.89 -3.20
CA GLY A 439 24.53 23.77 -3.53
C GLY A 439 25.64 23.82 -2.49
N THR A 440 26.39 22.72 -2.30
CA THR A 440 27.83 22.75 -1.99
C THR A 440 28.44 21.36 -2.20
N PRO A 441 29.12 21.10 -3.34
CA PRO A 441 30.07 19.99 -3.40
C PRO A 441 31.16 20.26 -2.37
N GLU A 442 31.42 19.32 -1.46
CA GLU A 442 32.67 19.31 -0.71
C GLU A 442 33.79 19.21 -1.74
N ARG A 443 34.55 20.29 -1.95
CA ARG A 443 35.82 20.21 -2.67
C ARG A 443 36.73 19.34 -1.82
N GLU A 444 37.07 18.15 -2.31
CA GLU A 444 38.15 17.37 -1.72
C GLU A 444 39.40 18.26 -1.59
N PRO A 445 40.07 18.28 -0.42
CA PRO A 445 41.32 19.00 -0.29
C PRO A 445 42.34 18.41 -1.29
N PRO A 446 43.17 19.24 -1.94
CA PRO A 446 44.17 18.74 -2.88
C PRO A 446 45.10 17.75 -2.19
N VAL A 447 45.28 16.58 -2.80
CA VAL A 447 46.25 15.57 -2.38
C VAL A 447 47.65 16.23 -2.36
N PRO A 448 48.41 16.16 -1.26
CA PRO A 448 49.78 16.67 -1.24
C PRO A 448 50.60 15.92 -2.29
N ALA A 449 51.25 16.66 -3.20
CA ALA A 449 52.18 16.06 -4.15
C ALA A 449 53.27 15.29 -3.38
N LEU A 450 53.42 14.01 -3.70
CA LEU A 450 54.53 13.19 -3.21
C LEU A 450 55.82 13.85 -3.70
N SER A 451 56.67 14.29 -2.76
CA SER A 451 58.05 14.68 -3.07
C SER A 451 58.78 13.44 -3.59
N GLU A 452 59.31 13.50 -4.82
CA GLU A 452 60.17 12.46 -5.34
C GLU A 452 61.44 12.32 -4.47
N PRO A 453 61.90 11.10 -4.17
CA PRO A 453 63.18 10.89 -3.49
C PRO A 453 64.33 11.17 -4.47
N GLY A 454 65.26 12.02 -4.04
CA GLY A 454 66.54 12.25 -4.69
C GLY A 454 67.56 11.15 -4.44
#